data_AF-A0A813G656-F1
#
_entry.id   AF-A0A813G656-F1
#
_cell.length_a   1.000
_cell.length_b   1.000
_cell.length_c   1.000
_cell.angle_alpha   90.00
_cell.angle_beta   90.00
_cell.angle_gamma   90.00
#
_symmetry.space_group_name_H-M   'P 1'
#
loop_
_entity.id
_entity.type
_entity.pdbx_description
1 polymer ?
#
loop_
_entity_poly.entity_id
_entity_poly.type
_entity_poly.pdbx_seq_one_letter_code
_entity_poly.pdbx_strand_id
1 'polypeptide(L)'
;ESTLHCLDLFGASQKVAKTWQKRGHQAESFDIKTGGQLHDIVSKTGFLHLMHLGLRLVDGGIVVGGPPCSLFVFLSSSVHMRHIFSPSGCPWNDKVRLANQIVRNVATFIRVLKTQRKTYVIFEQPAGSWMFKMHCFVELIALLSLVCGHDMDKVTHLLGDLPTLGLMQRRMTKNVKNKLKEKRAKRSLA
;
A
#
# COMPACT_ATOMS: atom_id res chain seq x y z
N GLU A 1 18.13 1.90 18.80
CA GLU A 1 18.24 0.48 18.37
C GLU A 1 17.15 0.15 17.36
N SER A 2 17.44 -0.71 16.38
CA SER A 2 16.43 -1.24 15.45
C SER A 2 15.67 -2.37 16.14
N THR A 3 14.37 -2.21 16.31
CA THR A 3 13.53 -3.18 17.06
C THR A 3 12.25 -3.56 16.30
N LEU A 4 11.87 -2.80 15.27
CA LEU A 4 10.61 -2.96 14.56
C LEU A 4 10.73 -4.05 13.48
N HIS A 5 9.80 -4.99 13.45
CA HIS A 5 9.82 -6.08 12.45
C HIS A 5 8.86 -5.81 11.29
N CYS A 6 7.73 -5.14 11.56
CA CYS A 6 6.73 -4.83 10.54
C CYS A 6 6.16 -3.42 10.72
N LEU A 7 6.10 -2.69 9.61
CA LEU A 7 5.41 -1.40 9.51
C LEU A 7 4.16 -1.57 8.62
N ASP A 8 2.97 -1.47 9.22
CA ASP A 8 1.65 -1.53 8.58
C ASP A 8 1.24 -0.12 8.10
N LEU A 9 1.68 0.25 6.91
CA LEU A 9 1.52 1.58 6.31
C LEU A 9 0.15 1.72 5.65
N PHE A 10 -0.65 2.70 6.10
CA PHE A 10 -2.08 2.84 5.81
C PHE A 10 -2.95 1.72 6.44
N GLY A 11 -2.46 1.17 7.55
CA GLY A 11 -3.10 0.09 8.29
C GLY A 11 -4.24 0.54 9.19
N ALA A 12 -5.26 1.27 8.72
CA ALA A 12 -6.35 1.77 9.58
C ALA A 12 -7.01 0.69 10.48
N SER A 13 -7.07 -0.55 10.01
CA SER A 13 -7.60 -1.69 10.78
C SER A 13 -6.60 -2.35 11.74
N GLN A 14 -5.33 -2.00 11.62
CA GLN A 14 -4.17 -2.54 12.34
C GLN A 14 -4.04 -4.06 12.25
N LYS A 15 -4.70 -4.70 11.27
CA LYS A 15 -4.76 -6.17 11.17
C LYS A 15 -3.39 -6.78 10.91
N VAL A 16 -2.56 -6.14 10.09
CA VAL A 16 -1.21 -6.66 9.83
C VAL A 16 -0.38 -6.49 11.09
N ALA A 17 -0.33 -5.28 11.67
CA ALA A 17 0.41 -5.03 12.91
C ALA A 17 0.02 -5.99 14.05
N LYS A 18 -1.29 -6.15 14.33
CA LYS A 18 -1.79 -7.07 15.37
C LYS A 18 -1.44 -8.54 15.10
N THR A 19 -1.42 -8.95 13.83
CA THR A 19 -1.04 -10.33 13.46
C THR A 19 0.43 -10.61 13.78
N TRP A 20 1.32 -9.65 13.51
CA TRP A 20 2.74 -9.75 13.83
C TRP A 20 3.00 -9.70 15.35
N GLN A 21 2.32 -8.79 16.06
CA GLN A 21 2.39 -8.69 17.52
C GLN A 21 1.95 -9.99 18.20
N LYS A 22 0.86 -10.62 17.73
CA LYS A 22 0.41 -11.93 18.24
C LYS A 22 1.46 -13.04 18.07
N ARG A 23 2.39 -12.90 17.13
CA ARG A 23 3.50 -13.84 16.89
C ARG A 23 4.78 -13.45 17.65
N GLY A 24 4.72 -12.46 18.54
CA GLY A 24 5.86 -12.00 19.33
C GLY A 24 6.78 -11.01 18.61
N HIS A 25 6.39 -10.52 17.44
CA HIS A 25 7.18 -9.53 16.71
C HIS A 25 6.73 -8.10 17.01
N GLN A 26 7.66 -7.16 17.08
CA GLN A 26 7.30 -5.74 17.20
C GLN A 26 6.75 -5.24 15.86
N ALA A 27 5.55 -4.67 15.87
CA ALA A 27 4.95 -4.09 14.69
C ALA A 27 4.19 -2.82 15.04
N GLU A 28 4.13 -1.90 14.09
CA GLU A 28 3.52 -0.59 14.26
C GLU A 28 2.66 -0.25 13.04
N SER A 29 1.54 0.42 13.26
CA SER A 29 0.61 0.80 12.22
C SER A 29 0.66 2.31 12.02
N PHE A 30 0.91 2.73 10.78
CA PHE A 30 0.96 4.15 10.40
C PHE A 30 -0.27 4.49 9.57
N ASP A 31 -1.27 5.11 10.19
CA ASP A 31 -2.49 5.58 9.53
C ASP A 31 -3.07 6.79 10.26
N ILE A 32 -3.44 7.82 9.51
CA ILE A 32 -3.97 9.09 10.04
C ILE A 32 -5.22 8.91 10.91
N LYS A 33 -6.06 7.90 10.63
CA LYS A 33 -7.26 7.64 11.45
C LYS A 33 -6.92 7.13 12.84
N THR A 34 -5.75 6.50 13.00
CA THR A 34 -5.35 5.87 14.26
C THR A 34 -4.33 6.69 15.04
N GLY A 35 -3.44 7.43 14.37
CA GLY A 35 -2.42 8.27 15.01
C GLY A 35 -2.54 9.76 14.75
N GLY A 36 -3.63 10.23 14.15
CA GLY A 36 -3.89 11.65 13.91
C GLY A 36 -2.75 12.33 13.14
N GLN A 37 -2.39 13.53 13.58
CA GLN A 37 -1.37 14.36 12.92
C GLN A 37 0.03 13.72 12.91
N LEU A 38 0.35 12.90 13.92
CA LEU A 38 1.64 12.20 13.97
C LEU A 38 1.74 11.11 12.89
N HIS A 39 0.60 10.60 12.41
CA HIS A 39 0.51 9.62 11.32
C HIS A 39 0.01 10.23 10.01
N ASP A 40 0.05 11.56 9.89
CA ASP A 40 -0.24 12.26 8.63
C ASP A 40 1.01 12.32 7.76
N ILE A 41 1.09 11.42 6.77
CA ILE A 41 2.21 11.32 5.82
C ILE A 41 2.45 12.60 5.03
N VAL A 42 1.47 13.49 4.89
CA VAL A 42 1.59 14.73 4.11
C VAL A 42 2.17 15.85 4.96
N SER A 43 1.98 15.80 6.27
CA SER A 43 2.59 16.76 7.19
C SER A 43 4.08 16.49 7.39
N LYS A 44 4.85 17.56 7.64
CA LYS A 44 6.29 17.44 7.97
C LYS A 44 6.52 16.52 9.16
N THR A 45 5.75 16.70 10.24
CA THR A 45 5.87 15.91 11.46
C THR A 45 5.57 14.44 11.22
N GLY A 46 4.45 14.13 10.56
CA GLY A 46 4.08 12.74 10.30
C GLY A 46 4.99 12.06 9.28
N PHE A 47 5.51 12.79 8.30
CA PHE A 47 6.52 12.24 7.39
C PHE A 47 7.85 11.93 8.09
N LEU A 48 8.32 12.82 8.97
CA LEU A 48 9.52 12.56 9.79
C LEU A 48 9.30 11.41 10.76
N HIS A 49 8.10 11.29 11.32
CA HIS A 49 7.74 10.15 12.17
C HIS A 49 7.74 8.84 11.37
N LEU A 50 7.18 8.83 10.16
CA LEU A 50 7.24 7.68 9.25
C LEU A 50 8.70 7.28 8.95
N MET A 51 9.57 8.25 8.66
CA MET A 51 11.00 8.02 8.46
C MET A 51 11.65 7.40 9.70
N HIS A 52 11.35 7.91 10.88
CA HIS A 52 11.83 7.37 12.15
C HIS A 52 11.40 5.90 12.33
N LEU A 53 10.13 5.57 12.08
CA LEU A 53 9.64 4.19 12.14
C LEU A 53 10.32 3.27 11.12
N GLY A 54 10.49 3.74 9.88
CA GLY A 54 11.20 2.98 8.85
C GLY A 54 12.66 2.71 9.25
N LEU A 55 13.36 3.69 9.80
CA LEU A 55 14.74 3.52 10.27
C LEU A 55 14.85 2.62 11.51
N ARG A 56 13.78 2.41 12.27
CA ARG A 56 13.72 1.44 13.38
C ARG A 56 13.50 0.00 12.92
N LEU A 57 13.22 -0.25 11.64
CA LEU A 57 13.11 -1.60 11.12
C LEU A 57 14.42 -2.37 11.32
N VAL A 58 14.29 -3.62 11.73
CA VAL A 58 15.38 -4.60 11.75
C VAL A 58 15.74 -5.00 10.33
N ASP A 59 16.95 -5.51 10.13
CA ASP A 59 17.34 -6.12 8.85
C ASP A 59 16.42 -7.33 8.56
N GLY A 60 15.92 -7.40 7.33
CA GLY A 60 14.87 -8.33 6.91
C GLY A 60 13.46 -7.93 7.36
N GLY A 61 13.30 -6.81 8.07
CA GLY A 61 12.00 -6.25 8.44
C GLY A 61 11.18 -5.84 7.21
N ILE A 62 9.87 -5.72 7.37
CA ILE A 62 8.93 -5.52 6.26
C ILE A 62 8.07 -4.27 6.41
N VAL A 63 7.84 -3.57 5.30
CA VAL A 63 6.77 -2.58 5.16
C VAL A 63 5.65 -3.22 4.37
N VAL A 64 4.45 -3.23 4.91
CA VAL A 64 3.24 -3.67 4.20
C VAL A 64 2.31 -2.47 4.13
N GLY A 65 1.76 -2.16 2.97
CA GLY A 65 0.78 -1.08 2.91
C GLY A 65 -0.16 -1.09 1.72
N GLY A 66 -1.16 -0.23 1.77
CA GLY A 66 -2.12 -0.01 0.69
C GLY A 66 -2.48 1.47 0.62
N PRO A 67 -1.73 2.29 -0.15
CA PRO A 67 -2.04 3.70 -0.29
C PRO A 67 -3.49 3.93 -0.74
N PRO A 68 -4.14 5.04 -0.35
CA PRO A 68 -5.50 5.34 -0.78
C PRO A 68 -5.66 5.29 -2.30
N CYS A 69 -6.50 4.37 -2.79
CA CYS A 69 -6.65 4.07 -4.22
C CYS A 69 -7.84 4.77 -4.89
N SER A 70 -8.74 5.38 -4.11
CA SER A 70 -10.03 5.90 -4.60
C SER A 70 -9.90 6.99 -5.67
N LEU A 71 -8.77 7.69 -5.75
CA LEU A 71 -8.49 8.74 -6.75
C LEU A 71 -7.51 8.29 -7.86
N PHE A 72 -7.30 6.98 -7.97
CA PHE A 72 -6.47 6.34 -8.99
C PHE A 72 -7.21 5.26 -9.78
N VAL A 73 -8.45 4.93 -9.41
CA VAL A 73 -9.25 3.90 -10.10
C VAL A 73 -10.16 4.51 -11.16
N PHE A 74 -10.53 3.71 -12.16
CA PHE A 74 -11.42 4.13 -13.25
C PHE A 74 -12.74 4.77 -12.77
N LEU A 75 -13.30 4.30 -11.65
CA LEU A 75 -14.55 4.80 -11.09
C LEU A 75 -14.52 6.29 -10.72
N SER A 76 -13.34 6.87 -10.52
CA SER A 76 -13.17 8.30 -10.22
C SER A 76 -12.52 9.07 -11.37
N SER A 77 -12.56 8.53 -12.59
CA SER A 77 -11.93 9.12 -13.78
C SER A 77 -12.45 10.52 -14.11
N SER A 78 -13.75 10.78 -13.94
CA SER A 78 -14.35 12.10 -14.09
C SER A 78 -13.87 13.12 -13.05
N VAL A 79 -13.44 12.66 -11.88
CA VAL A 79 -12.95 13.52 -10.79
C VAL A 79 -11.45 13.77 -10.94
N HIS A 80 -10.66 12.71 -11.15
CA HIS A 80 -9.21 12.82 -11.17
C HIS A 80 -8.66 13.26 -12.53
N MET A 81 -9.40 13.06 -13.63
CA MET A 81 -9.00 13.43 -15.01
C MET A 81 -7.59 12.95 -15.40
N ARG A 82 -7.21 11.74 -14.97
CA ARG A 82 -5.89 11.16 -15.25
C ARG A 82 -5.97 10.42 -16.57
N HIS A 83 -4.99 10.64 -17.42
CA HIS A 83 -4.82 9.95 -18.71
C HIS A 83 -3.33 9.80 -19.01
N ILE A 84 -2.99 9.17 -20.13
CA ILE A 84 -1.59 8.81 -20.45
C ILE A 84 -0.66 10.04 -20.49
N PHE A 85 -1.14 11.16 -21.03
CA PHE A 85 -0.41 12.43 -21.07
C PHE A 85 -0.51 13.28 -19.79
N SER A 86 -1.40 12.93 -18.86
CA SER A 86 -1.54 13.60 -17.56
C SER A 86 -1.78 12.57 -16.46
N PRO A 87 -0.76 11.77 -16.10
CA PRO A 87 -0.90 10.75 -15.07
C PRO A 87 -1.14 11.37 -13.69
N SER A 88 -0.78 12.65 -13.49
CA SER A 88 -1.03 13.39 -12.24
C SER A 88 -2.46 13.93 -12.11
N GLY A 89 -3.23 13.95 -13.19
CA GLY A 89 -4.63 14.35 -13.17
C GLY A 89 -4.86 15.86 -13.08
N CYS A 90 -6.06 16.25 -12.67
CA CYS A 90 -6.46 17.66 -12.55
C CYS A 90 -5.70 18.37 -11.41
N PRO A 91 -4.87 19.40 -11.69
CA PRO A 91 -4.11 20.11 -10.67
C PRO A 91 -4.99 21.02 -9.81
N TRP A 92 -6.19 21.37 -10.26
CA TRP A 92 -7.12 22.27 -9.56
C TRP A 92 -7.95 21.55 -8.48
N ASN A 93 -7.92 20.21 -8.46
CA ASN A 93 -8.66 19.43 -7.47
C ASN A 93 -7.77 19.10 -6.27
N ASP A 94 -8.08 19.66 -5.11
CA ASP A 94 -7.29 19.47 -3.88
C ASP A 94 -7.17 18.01 -3.45
N LYS A 95 -8.21 17.21 -3.66
CA LYS A 95 -8.17 15.78 -3.32
C LYS A 95 -7.17 15.04 -4.23
N VAL A 96 -7.12 15.40 -5.51
CA VAL A 96 -6.17 14.83 -6.48
C VAL A 96 -4.74 15.25 -6.14
N ARG A 97 -4.53 16.52 -5.80
CA ARG A 97 -3.23 17.03 -5.32
C ARG A 97 -2.77 16.30 -4.05
N LEU A 98 -3.66 16.13 -3.08
CA LEU A 98 -3.37 15.41 -1.84
C LEU A 98 -3.00 13.95 -2.13
N ALA A 99 -3.76 13.26 -2.99
CA ALA A 99 -3.44 11.90 -3.41
C ALA A 99 -2.06 11.80 -4.09
N ASN A 100 -1.71 12.76 -4.95
CA ASN A 100 -0.38 12.83 -5.57
C ASN A 100 0.71 13.03 -4.51
N GLN A 101 0.48 13.90 -3.52
CA GLN A 101 1.44 14.15 -2.45
C GLN A 101 1.67 12.92 -1.58
N ILE A 102 0.60 12.19 -1.23
CA ILE A 102 0.70 10.92 -0.50
C ILE A 102 1.60 9.94 -1.27
N VAL A 103 1.33 9.72 -2.56
CA VAL A 103 2.10 8.76 -3.38
C VAL A 103 3.56 9.19 -3.54
N ARG A 104 3.83 10.49 -3.72
CA ARG A 104 5.20 11.03 -3.76
C ARG A 104 5.94 10.78 -2.44
N ASN A 105 5.29 11.06 -1.30
CA ASN A 105 5.89 10.84 0.01
C ASN A 105 6.14 9.35 0.26
N VAL A 106 5.22 8.46 -0.13
CA VAL A 106 5.45 7.00 -0.07
C VAL A 106 6.67 6.61 -0.92
N ALA A 107 6.75 7.06 -2.17
CA ALA A 107 7.88 6.72 -3.04
C ALA A 107 9.22 7.24 -2.47
N THR A 108 9.25 8.47 -1.98
CA THR A 108 10.44 9.05 -1.32
C THR A 108 10.82 8.26 -0.07
N PHE A 109 9.85 7.95 0.81
CA PHE A 109 10.07 7.14 2.01
C PHE A 109 10.71 5.80 1.67
N ILE A 110 10.15 5.07 0.69
CA ILE A 110 10.67 3.75 0.34
C ILE A 110 12.05 3.85 -0.32
N ARG A 111 12.29 4.84 -1.18
CA ARG A 111 13.60 5.05 -1.78
C ARG A 111 14.67 5.29 -0.71
N VAL A 112 14.38 6.17 0.25
CA VAL A 112 15.29 6.42 1.38
C VAL A 112 15.44 5.17 2.24
N LEU A 113 14.35 4.48 2.57
CA LEU A 113 14.41 3.26 3.38
C LEU A 113 15.31 2.19 2.73
N LYS A 114 15.20 2.00 1.41
CA LYS A 114 15.99 1.02 0.66
C LYS A 114 17.48 1.38 0.57
N THR A 115 17.84 2.67 0.59
CA THR A 115 19.26 3.05 0.65
C THR A 115 19.86 2.88 2.04
N GLN A 116 19.03 2.94 3.09
CA GLN A 116 19.51 2.89 4.47
C GLN A 116 19.40 1.51 5.12
N ARG A 117 18.49 0.64 4.66
CA ARG A 117 18.14 -0.61 5.33
C ARG A 117 17.85 -1.76 4.36
N LYS A 118 18.25 -2.97 4.74
CA LYS A 118 17.89 -4.22 4.05
C LYS A 118 16.49 -4.66 4.50
N THR A 119 15.46 -3.98 4.01
CA THR A 119 14.06 -4.29 4.34
C THR A 119 13.33 -4.86 3.15
N TYR A 120 12.16 -5.47 3.36
CA TYR A 120 11.22 -5.84 2.32
C TYR A 120 10.04 -4.87 2.29
N VAL A 121 9.41 -4.73 1.13
CA VAL A 121 8.25 -3.87 0.94
C VAL A 121 7.19 -4.63 0.16
N ILE A 122 5.92 -4.47 0.55
CA ILE A 122 4.76 -4.96 -0.17
C ILE A 122 3.69 -3.86 -0.18
N PHE A 123 3.22 -3.51 -1.38
CA PHE A 123 2.09 -2.62 -1.60
C PHE A 123 0.95 -3.32 -2.32
N GLU A 124 -0.25 -3.08 -1.83
CA GLU A 124 -1.50 -3.50 -2.47
C GLU A 124 -2.12 -2.33 -3.23
N GLN A 125 -2.54 -2.57 -4.48
CA GLN A 125 -3.38 -1.65 -5.25
C GLN A 125 -4.27 -2.39 -6.26
N PRO A 126 -5.41 -1.81 -6.66
CA PRO A 126 -6.17 -2.26 -7.81
C PRO A 126 -5.30 -2.36 -9.08
N ALA A 127 -5.47 -3.41 -9.88
CA ALA A 127 -4.63 -3.67 -11.05
C ALA A 127 -4.63 -2.52 -12.10
N GLY A 128 -5.77 -1.84 -12.25
CA GLY A 128 -5.93 -0.70 -13.16
C GLY A 128 -5.56 0.67 -12.55
N SER A 129 -4.94 0.70 -11.37
CA SER A 129 -4.64 1.95 -10.66
C SER A 129 -3.68 2.85 -11.45
N TRP A 130 -4.06 4.12 -11.64
CA TRP A 130 -3.19 5.16 -12.18
C TRP A 130 -1.96 5.44 -11.32
N MET A 131 -1.94 4.97 -10.06
CA MET A 131 -0.79 5.10 -9.17
C MET A 131 0.46 4.47 -9.77
N PHE A 132 0.32 3.30 -10.42
CA PHE A 132 1.42 2.60 -11.09
C PHE A 132 1.96 3.32 -12.33
N LYS A 133 1.23 4.31 -12.85
CA LYS A 133 1.61 5.11 -14.02
C LYS A 133 2.21 6.46 -13.63
N MET A 134 2.26 6.79 -12.34
CA MET A 134 2.94 8.00 -11.87
C MET A 134 4.45 7.83 -11.94
N HIS A 135 5.16 8.86 -12.42
CA HIS A 135 6.62 8.83 -12.60
C HIS A 135 7.37 8.34 -11.34
N CYS A 136 7.06 8.88 -10.17
CA CYS A 136 7.70 8.48 -8.91
C CYS A 136 7.46 7.01 -8.54
N PHE A 137 6.34 6.43 -8.98
CA PHE A 137 6.01 5.04 -8.73
C PHE A 137 6.57 4.10 -9.79
N VAL A 138 6.71 4.55 -11.04
CA VAL A 138 7.43 3.82 -12.10
C VAL A 138 8.90 3.62 -11.70
N GLU A 139 9.55 4.67 -11.21
CA GLU A 139 10.91 4.56 -10.64
C GLU A 139 10.96 3.57 -9.46
N LEU A 140 9.95 3.61 -8.59
CA LEU A 140 9.88 2.70 -7.45
C LEU A 140 9.67 1.24 -7.88
N ILE A 141 8.87 0.98 -8.91
CA ILE A 141 8.67 -0.36 -9.46
C ILE A 141 10.00 -0.90 -10.01
N ALA A 142 10.76 -0.07 -10.72
CA ALA A 142 12.09 -0.45 -11.22
C ALA A 142 13.04 -0.82 -10.07
N LEU A 143 12.91 -0.18 -8.90
CA LEU A 143 13.68 -0.51 -7.70
C LEU A 143 13.22 -1.83 -7.03
N LEU A 144 11.91 -2.08 -6.94
CA LEU A 144 11.34 -3.22 -6.20
C LEU A 144 11.28 -4.54 -7.00
N SER A 145 11.53 -4.49 -8.30
CA SER A 145 11.75 -5.66 -9.17
C SER A 145 10.59 -6.66 -9.36
N LEU A 146 9.47 -6.59 -8.63
CA LEU A 146 8.38 -7.56 -8.78
C LEU A 146 6.97 -6.96 -8.64
N VAL A 147 6.16 -7.12 -9.69
CA VAL A 147 4.71 -6.92 -9.68
C VAL A 147 4.05 -8.29 -9.86
N CYS A 148 3.39 -8.79 -8.83
CA CYS A 148 2.62 -10.02 -8.89
C CYS A 148 1.13 -9.71 -8.99
N GLY A 149 0.50 -10.17 -10.07
CA GLY A 149 -0.95 -10.26 -10.12
C GLY A 149 -1.45 -11.34 -9.16
N HIS A 150 -2.47 -11.04 -8.36
CA HIS A 150 -3.06 -12.01 -7.45
C HIS A 150 -4.56 -12.20 -7.75
N ASP A 151 -5.03 -13.45 -7.74
CA ASP A 151 -6.43 -13.83 -7.91
C ASP A 151 -7.22 -13.61 -6.60
N MET A 152 -7.33 -12.35 -6.18
CA MET A 152 -8.24 -11.93 -5.11
C MET A 152 -9.62 -11.62 -5.69
N ASP A 153 -10.66 -11.59 -4.85
CA ASP A 153 -12.03 -11.21 -5.25
C ASP A 153 -12.11 -9.88 -6.00
N LYS A 154 -11.14 -9.00 -5.74
CA LYS A 154 -10.88 -7.78 -6.49
C LYS A 154 -9.56 -7.97 -7.24
N VAL A 155 -9.54 -7.60 -8.52
CA VAL A 155 -8.33 -7.65 -9.33
C VAL A 155 -7.34 -6.63 -8.78
N THR A 156 -6.37 -7.14 -8.04
CA THR A 156 -5.37 -6.37 -7.30
C THR A 156 -3.98 -6.86 -7.69
N HIS A 157 -3.04 -5.92 -7.75
CA HIS A 157 -1.63 -6.20 -7.85
C HIS A 157 -0.95 -6.03 -6.49
N LEU A 158 -0.02 -6.94 -6.21
CA LEU A 158 0.96 -6.77 -5.15
C LEU A 158 2.27 -6.33 -5.80
N LEU A 159 2.74 -5.14 -5.43
CA LEU A 159 4.06 -4.64 -5.78
C LEU A 159 4.98 -4.88 -4.57
N GLY A 160 6.15 -5.45 -4.76
CA GLY A 160 7.08 -5.59 -3.64
C GLY A 160 8.32 -6.35 -4.02
N ASP A 161 9.21 -6.54 -3.04
CA ASP A 161 10.47 -7.24 -3.24
C ASP A 161 10.68 -8.40 -2.25
N LEU A 162 9.60 -8.86 -1.62
CA LEU A 162 9.66 -10.07 -0.80
C LEU A 162 9.95 -11.29 -1.70
N PRO A 163 10.98 -12.11 -1.43
CA PRO A 163 11.36 -13.24 -2.30
C PRO A 163 10.22 -14.25 -2.51
N THR A 164 9.35 -14.39 -1.51
CA THR A 164 8.19 -15.30 -1.53
C THR A 164 6.91 -14.62 -2.00
N LEU A 165 6.96 -13.39 -2.52
CA LEU A 165 5.78 -12.67 -2.99
C LEU A 165 5.05 -13.44 -4.11
N GLY A 166 5.79 -14.12 -4.98
CA GLY A 166 5.21 -15.00 -6.00
C GLY A 166 4.42 -16.18 -5.39
N LEU A 167 4.83 -16.70 -4.24
CA LEU A 167 4.10 -17.74 -3.51
C LEU A 167 2.82 -17.22 -2.87
N MET A 168 2.72 -15.90 -2.68
CA MET A 168 1.49 -15.29 -2.18
C MET A 168 0.38 -15.33 -3.22
N GLN A 169 0.64 -15.59 -4.51
CA GLN A 169 -0.38 -15.73 -5.55
C GLN A 169 -1.32 -16.91 -5.21
N ARG A 170 -2.42 -16.65 -4.49
CA ARG A 170 -3.40 -17.71 -4.22
C ARG A 170 -4.22 -17.96 -5.47
N ARG A 171 -4.22 -19.20 -5.94
CA ARG A 171 -5.23 -19.67 -6.89
C ARG A 171 -6.53 -19.87 -6.14
N MET A 172 -7.58 -19.17 -6.54
CA MET A 172 -8.87 -19.26 -5.88
C MET A 172 -9.46 -20.67 -6.09
N THR A 173 -9.43 -21.50 -5.04
CA THR A 173 -9.91 -22.89 -5.12
C THR A 173 -11.42 -22.91 -5.39
N LYS A 174 -11.92 -23.99 -6.01
CA LYS A 174 -13.35 -24.18 -6.29
C LYS A 174 -14.20 -24.01 -5.01
N ASN A 175 -13.70 -24.51 -3.88
CA ASN A 175 -14.37 -24.37 -2.57
C ASN A 175 -14.47 -22.92 -2.11
N VAL A 176 -13.40 -22.12 -2.27
CA VAL A 176 -13.43 -20.69 -1.94
C VAL A 176 -14.39 -19.94 -2.87
N LYS A 177 -14.36 -20.23 -4.18
CA LYS A 177 -15.31 -19.68 -5.16
C LYS A 177 -16.76 -19.95 -4.78
N ASN A 178 -17.07 -21.19 -4.39
CA ASN A 178 -18.43 -21.57 -4.00
C ASN A 178 -18.90 -20.83 -2.74
N LYS A 179 -18.07 -20.77 -1.68
CA LYS A 179 -18.38 -20.02 -0.45
C LYS A 179 -18.65 -18.53 -0.72
N LEU A 180 -17.94 -17.93 -1.67
CA LEU A 180 -18.17 -16.54 -2.06
C LEU A 180 -19.46 -16.34 -2.83
N LYS A 181 -19.79 -17.26 -3.75
CA LYS A 181 -21.08 -17.26 -4.45
C LYS A 181 -22.24 -17.36 -3.47
N GLU A 182 -22.17 -18.28 -2.50
CA GLU A 182 -23.18 -18.43 -1.44
C GLU A 182 -23.35 -17.15 -0.61
N LYS A 183 -22.24 -16.52 -0.21
CA LYS A 183 -22.30 -15.23 0.52
C LYS A 183 -22.92 -14.10 -0.30
N ARG A 184 -22.65 -14.03 -1.60
CA ARG A 184 -23.26 -13.03 -2.50
C ARG A 184 -24.75 -13.26 -2.66
N ALA A 185 -25.17 -14.52 -2.86
CA ALA A 185 -26.58 -14.89 -2.94
C ALA A 185 -27.36 -14.54 -1.66
N LYS A 186 -26.76 -14.75 -0.48
CA LYS A 186 -27.36 -14.35 0.80
C LYS A 186 -27.52 -12.84 0.96
N ARG A 187 -26.62 -12.03 0.38
CA ARG A 187 -26.67 -10.57 0.44
C ARG A 187 -27.65 -9.95 -0.56
N SER A 188 -27.96 -10.61 -1.66
CA SER A 188 -28.95 -10.11 -2.63
C SER A 188 -30.39 -10.36 -2.19
N LEU A 189 -30.59 -11.19 -1.16
CA LEU A 189 -31.90 -11.52 -0.59
C LEU A 189 -32.26 -10.69 0.65
N ALA A 190 -31.32 -9.86 1.13
CA ALA A 190 -31.47 -8.99 2.30
C ALA A 190 -31.44 -7.53 1.86
#